data_AF-A0A4Q2Z5T3-F1
#
_entry.id   AF-A0A4Q2Z5T3-F1
#
_cell.length_a   1.000
_cell.length_b   1.000
_cell.length_c   1.000
_cell.angle_alpha   90.00
_cell.angle_beta   90.00
_cell.angle_gamma   90.00
#
_symmetry.space_group_name_H-M   'P 1'
#
loop_
_entity.id
_entity.type
_entity.pdbx_description
1 polymer ?
#
loop_
_entity_poly.entity_id
_entity_poly.type
_entity_poly.pdbx_seq_one_letter_code
_entity_poly.pdbx_strand_id
1 'polypeptide(L)' 'FSPFLVGLLVLSMGISLGGPTGYAINPARDLGPRIAHQILPIAGKGGSDWGYAWIPVVAPILGGITGALLFRALFGA' A
#
# COMPACT_ATOMS: atom_id res chain seq x y z
N PHE A 1 -10.74 20.55 4.81
CA PHE A 1 -10.16 19.64 5.82
C PHE A 1 -9.96 18.21 5.34
N SER A 2 -10.74 17.69 4.38
CA SER A 2 -10.70 16.28 3.99
C SER A 2 -9.32 15.73 3.58
N PRO A 3 -8.50 16.40 2.75
CA PRO A 3 -7.16 15.89 2.40
C PRO A 3 -6.23 15.78 3.61
N PHE A 4 -6.34 16.70 4.57
CA PHE A 4 -5.56 16.69 5.81
C PHE A 4 -5.93 15.49 6.69
N LEU A 5 -7.22 15.19 6.83
CA LEU A 5 -7.68 14.03 7.61
C LEU A 5 -7.25 12.71 6.99
N VAL A 6 -7.30 12.60 5.66
CA VAL A 6 -6.77 11.43 4.94
C VAL A 6 -5.26 11.30 5.13
N GLY A 7 -4.53 12.42 5.10
CA GLY A 7 -3.09 12.43 5.40
C GLY A 7 -2.77 11.93 6.80
N LEU A 8 -3.52 12.39 7.82
CA LEU A 8 -3.37 11.91 9.19
C LEU A 8 -3.72 10.42 9.34
N LEU A 9 -4.72 9.93 8.61
CA LEU A 9 -5.05 8.50 8.58
C LEU A 9 -3.90 7.67 7.99
N VAL A 10 -3.28 8.12 6.90
CA VAL A 10 -2.12 7.43 6.30
C VAL A 10 -0.92 7.48 7.25
N LEU A 11 -0.68 8.63 7.89
CA LEU A 11 0.39 8.79 8.88
C LEU A 11 0.21 7.82 10.06
N SER A 12 -0.99 7.75 10.64
CA SER A 12 -1.27 6.88 11.78
C SER A 12 -1.07 5.41 11.42
N MET A 13 -1.52 4.97 10.24
CA MET A 13 -1.22 3.63 9.74
C MET A 13 0.28 3.38 9.58
N GLY A 14 1.04 4.36 9.06
CA GLY A 14 2.48 4.25 8.89
C GLY A 14 3.23 4.08 10.21
N ILE A 15 2.91 4.87 11.23
CA ILE A 15 3.59 4.80 12.54
C ILE A 15 3.15 3.58 13.37
N SER A 16 1.90 3.12 13.22
CA SER A 16 1.36 2.02 14.04
C SER A 16 1.50 0.64 13.41
N LEU A 17 1.44 0.54 12.07
CA LEU A 17 1.37 -0.73 11.34
C LEU A 17 2.43 -0.85 10.24
N GLY A 18 3.34 0.13 10.11
CA GLY A 18 4.31 0.17 9.02
C GLY A 18 5.47 -0.82 9.13
N GLY A 19 5.82 -1.27 10.33
CA GLY A 19 7.03 -2.09 10.56
C GLY A 19 7.10 -3.37 9.71
N PRO A 20 6.08 -4.25 9.73
CA PRO A 20 6.16 -5.55 9.06
C PRO A 20 6.18 -5.50 7.53
N THR A 21 5.55 -4.49 6.90
CA THR A 21 5.30 -4.48 5.44
C THR A 21 5.54 -3.13 4.76
N GLY A 22 5.98 -2.10 5.50
CA GLY A 22 6.19 -0.75 4.96
C GLY A 22 4.91 0.00 4.57
N TYR A 23 3.75 -0.43 5.09
CA TYR A 23 2.42 0.14 4.80
C TYR A 23 2.21 0.41 3.29
N ALA A 24 2.41 -0.63 2.47
CA ALA A 24 2.31 -0.48 1.02
C ALA A 24 0.96 0.12 0.57
N ILE A 25 -0.16 -0.38 1.10
CA ILE A 25 -1.57 0.11 1.05
C ILE A 25 -2.12 0.63 -0.31
N ASN A 26 -1.33 0.63 -1.37
CA ASN A 26 -1.63 1.16 -2.69
C ASN A 26 -0.77 0.42 -3.72
N PRO A 27 -1.40 -0.29 -4.68
CA PRO A 27 -0.67 -1.03 -5.71
C PRO A 27 0.30 -0.18 -6.53
N ALA A 28 -0.08 1.04 -6.90
CA ALA A 28 0.76 1.94 -7.69
C ALA A 28 1.98 2.44 -6.89
N ARG A 29 1.81 2.62 -5.58
CA ARG A 29 2.87 3.06 -4.65
C ARG A 29 3.98 2.01 -4.47
N ASP A 30 3.69 0.73 -4.73
CA ASP A 30 4.67 -0.35 -4.66
C ASP A 30 5.16 -0.77 -6.06
N LEU A 31 4.24 -1.13 -6.96
CA LEU A 31 4.58 -1.77 -8.24
C LEU A 31 5.34 -0.84 -9.18
N GLY A 32 4.97 0.45 -9.24
CA GLY A 32 5.63 1.44 -10.08
C GLY A 32 7.13 1.58 -9.74
N PRO A 33 7.47 1.93 -8.48
CA PRO A 33 8.86 1.96 -8.03
C PRO A 33 9.60 0.63 -8.20
N ARG A 34 8.92 -0.51 -8.05
CA ARG A 34 9.53 -1.85 -8.24
C ARG A 34 9.90 -2.12 -9.70
N ILE A 35 9.03 -1.78 -10.64
CA ILE A 35 9.34 -1.86 -12.08
C ILE A 35 10.51 -0.95 -12.43
N ALA A 36 10.52 0.28 -11.91
CA ALA A 36 11.64 1.20 -12.09
C ALA A 36 12.95 0.61 -11.52
N HIS A 37 12.91 0.06 -10.30
CA HIS A 37 14.06 -0.62 -9.69
C HIS A 37 14.58 -1.79 -10.54
N GLN A 38 13.69 -2.57 -11.17
CA GLN A 38 14.07 -3.67 -12.06
C GLN A 38 14.82 -3.18 -13.31
N ILE A 39 14.33 -2.12 -13.95
CA ILE A 39 14.81 -1.68 -15.26
C ILE A 39 16.04 -0.76 -15.14
N LEU A 40 16.07 0.12 -14.14
CA LEU A 40 17.11 1.14 -14.04
C LEU A 40 18.47 0.53 -13.66
N PRO A 41 19.57 1.00 -14.28
CA PRO A 41 20.92 0.56 -13.96
C PRO A 41 21.40 1.24 -12.66
N ILE A 42 21.00 0.69 -11.51
CA ILE A 42 21.40 1.18 -10.19
C ILE A 42 22.62 0.36 -9.72
N ALA A 43 23.74 1.04 -9.49
CA ALA A 43 24.98 0.40 -9.03
C ALA A 43 24.75 -0.28 -7.66
N GLY A 44 25.16 -1.55 -7.54
CA GLY A 44 25.02 -2.31 -6.29
C GLY A 44 23.58 -2.67 -5.91
N LYS A 45 22.60 -2.59 -6.82
CA LYS A 45 21.21 -2.94 -6.50
C LYS A 45 21.03 -4.42 -6.16
N GLY A 46 20.18 -4.70 -5.18
CA GLY A 46 19.73 -6.05 -4.86
C GLY A 46 18.65 -6.55 -5.84
N GLY A 47 18.00 -7.65 -5.49
CA GLY A 47 16.84 -8.15 -6.21
C GLY A 47 15.60 -7.28 -5.98
N SER A 48 14.68 -7.25 -6.96
CA SER A 48 13.41 -6.52 -6.88
C SER A 48 12.30 -7.25 -6.11
N ASP A 49 12.61 -8.37 -5.45
CA ASP A 49 11.69 -9.18 -4.64
C ASP A 49 10.34 -9.48 -5.30
N TRP A 50 10.39 -10.09 -6.50
CA TRP A 50 9.21 -10.44 -7.28
C TRP A 50 8.33 -11.52 -6.62
N GLY A 51 8.89 -12.32 -5.71
CA GLY A 51 8.12 -13.30 -4.93
C GLY A 51 7.11 -12.65 -4.00
N TYR A 52 7.44 -11.49 -3.43
CA TYR A 52 6.55 -10.70 -2.58
C TYR A 52 5.68 -9.69 -3.36
N ALA A 53 6.10 -9.29 -4.57
CA ALA A 53 5.53 -8.16 -5.32
C ALA A 53 4.01 -8.20 -5.58
N TRP A 54 3.39 -9.39 -5.59
CA TRP A 54 1.95 -9.51 -5.77
C TRP A 54 1.15 -9.15 -4.50
N ILE A 55 1.76 -9.25 -3.32
CA ILE A 55 1.10 -8.97 -2.03
C ILE A 55 0.72 -7.49 -1.92
N PRO A 56 1.63 -6.51 -2.16
CA PRO A 56 1.30 -5.08 -2.23
C PRO A 56 0.28 -4.68 -3.31
N VAL A 57 -0.10 -5.59 -4.21
CA VAL A 57 -1.13 -5.37 -5.23
C VAL A 57 -2.46 -5.95 -4.79
N VAL A 58 -2.52 -7.25 -4.51
CA VAL A 58 -3.76 -7.97 -4.22
C VAL A 58 -4.30 -7.60 -2.82
N ALA A 59 -3.44 -7.56 -1.80
CA ALA A 59 -3.88 -7.33 -0.44
C ALA A 59 -4.50 -5.93 -0.24
N PRO A 60 -3.93 -4.82 -0.77
CA PRO A 60 -4.60 -3.52 -0.68
C PRO A 60 -5.92 -3.42 -1.44
N ILE A 61 -6.05 -4.09 -2.59
CA ILE A 61 -7.32 -4.10 -3.34
C ILE A 61 -8.39 -4.80 -2.50
N LEU A 62 -8.10 -6.01 -2.01
CA LEU A 62 -9.05 -6.74 -1.17
C LEU A 62 -9.36 -6.01 0.14
N GLY A 63 -8.35 -5.40 0.78
CA GLY A 63 -8.51 -4.61 1.99
C GLY A 63 -9.38 -3.37 1.77
N GLY A 64 -9.18 -2.64 0.68
CA GLY A 64 -9.98 -1.47 0.32
C GLY A 64 -11.44 -1.82 0.05
N ILE A 65 -11.70 -2.89 -0.72
CA ILE A 65 -13.06 -3.39 -0.98
C ILE A 65 -13.72 -3.81 0.33
N THR A 66 -13.03 -4.61 1.15
CA THR A 66 -13.56 -5.10 2.42
C THR A 66 -13.87 -3.94 3.37
N GLY A 67 -12.97 -2.96 3.49
CA GLY A 67 -13.19 -1.78 4.32
C GLY A 67 -14.40 -0.95 3.87
N ALA A 68 -14.58 -0.76 2.56
CA ALA A 68 -15.73 -0.07 2.01
C ALA A 68 -17.04 -0.82 2.28
N LEU A 69 -17.07 -2.14 2.08
CA LEU A 69 -18.23 -2.98 2.37
C LEU A 69 -18.57 -2.99 3.87
N LEU A 70 -17.57 -3.09 4.74
CA LEU A 70 -17.74 -3.03 6.18
C LEU A 70 -18.32 -1.68 6.63
N PHE A 71 -17.81 -0.58 6.09
CA PHE A 71 -18.36 0.74 6.37
C PHE A 71 -19.84 0.83 5.98
N ARG A 72 -20.20 0.34 4.78
CA ARG A 72 -21.60 0.31 4.34
C ARG A 72 -22.47 -0.58 5.21
N ALA A 73 -21.98 -1.74 5.64
CA ALA A 73 -22.75 -2.65 6.49
C ALA A 73 -23.04 -2.08 7.89
N LEU A 74 -22.10 -1.30 8.44
CA LEU A 74 -22.22 -0.75 9.80
C LEU A 74 -22.92 0.62 9.84
N PHE A 75 -22.77 1.43 8.81
CA PHE A 75 -23.18 2.84 8.82
C PHE A 75 -24.02 3.25 7.61
N GLY A 76 -24.23 2.36 6.63
CA GLY A 76 -25.11 2.61 5.50
C GLY A 76 -26.57 2.45 5.92
N ALA A 77 -27.33 3.55 5.88
CA ALA A 77 -28.80 3.50 5.85
C ALA A 77 -29.29 3.01 4.48
#